data_AF-W8V323-F1
#
_entry.id   AF-W8V323-F1
#
_cell.length_a   1.000
_cell.length_b   1.000
_cell.length_c   1.000
_cell.angle_alpha   90.00
_cell.angle_beta   90.00
_cell.angle_gamma   90.00
#
_symmetry.space_group_name_H-M   'P 1'
#
loop_
_entity.id
_entity.type
_entity.pdbx_description
1 polymer ?
#
loop_
_entity_poly.entity_id
_entity_poly.type
_entity_poly.pdbx_seq_one_letter_code
_entity_poly.pdbx_strand_id
1 'polypeptide(L)' 'MGGLLYLVYDDYRDNGTATEEQLLMISHEIPCAGEDFRTALRNSPGPLTLRDAKKIAAKCNEKYKQLNALNAMSK' A
#
# COMPACT_ATOMS: atom_id res chain seq x y z
N MET A 1 -5.90 10.03 -23.47
CA MET A 1 -5.56 8.60 -23.64
C MET A 1 -4.14 8.37 -23.15
N GLY A 2 -3.92 7.31 -22.38
CA GLY A 2 -2.60 6.84 -21.95
C GLY A 2 -2.24 7.20 -20.51
N GLY A 3 -2.29 6.21 -19.60
CA GLY A 3 -1.67 6.32 -18.27
C GLY A 3 -2.42 5.67 -17.11
N LEU A 4 -3.73 5.42 -17.23
CA LEU A 4 -4.56 4.73 -16.21
C LEU A 4 -4.23 3.23 -16.04
N LEU A 5 -3.21 2.74 -16.75
CA LEU A 5 -2.91 1.33 -17.00
C LEU A 5 -1.40 1.09 -16.88
N TYR A 6 -0.85 1.25 -15.67
CA TYR A 6 0.34 0.52 -15.26
C TYR A 6 -0.16 -0.58 -14.32
N LEU A 7 -0.96 -1.56 -14.74
CA LEU A 7 -0.54 -2.77 -15.45
C LEU A 7 0.79 -3.43 -15.03
N VAL A 8 1.53 -2.97 -14.01
CA VAL A 8 2.76 -3.67 -13.58
C VAL A 8 2.90 -3.74 -12.06
N TYR A 9 1.85 -4.18 -11.38
CA TYR A 9 2.04 -5.08 -10.24
C TYR A 9 1.55 -6.48 -10.63
N ASP A 10 2.02 -6.91 -11.80
CA ASP A 10 1.81 -8.21 -12.44
C ASP A 10 2.45 -9.38 -11.64
N ASP A 11 2.96 -9.13 -10.43
CA ASP A 11 3.56 -10.16 -9.57
C ASP A 11 2.65 -10.52 -8.39
N TYR A 12 1.46 -11.01 -8.73
CA TYR A 12 0.53 -11.68 -7.79
C TYR A 12 0.96 -13.12 -7.46
N ARG A 13 2.25 -13.46 -7.62
CA ARG A 13 2.79 -14.81 -7.40
C ARG A 13 3.67 -14.95 -6.17
N ASP A 14 3.95 -13.87 -5.43
CA ASP A 14 4.71 -13.99 -4.19
C ASP A 14 3.76 -14.19 -2.99
N ASN A 15 3.45 -15.46 -2.72
CA ASN A 15 2.87 -15.90 -1.44
C ASN A 15 3.91 -15.85 -0.30
N GLY A 16 5.13 -15.36 -0.57
CA GLY A 16 6.18 -15.19 0.40
C GLY A 16 5.89 -14.06 1.38
N THR A 17 6.53 -14.18 2.52
CA THR A 17 6.72 -13.07 3.46
C THR A 17 7.33 -11.88 2.72
N ALA A 18 6.71 -10.70 2.87
CA ALA A 18 7.30 -9.46 2.40
C ALA A 18 8.64 -9.25 3.11
N THR A 19 9.69 -8.98 2.34
CA THR A 19 10.97 -8.60 2.93
C THR A 19 10.90 -7.18 3.47
N GLU A 20 11.81 -6.83 4.37
CA GLU A 20 11.87 -5.48 4.94
C GLU A 20 12.08 -4.43 3.84
N GLU A 21 12.89 -4.73 2.83
CA GLU A 21 13.16 -3.84 1.70
C GLU A 21 11.92 -3.59 0.86
N GLN A 22 11.08 -4.62 0.64
CA GLN A 22 9.83 -4.46 -0.10
C GLN A 22 8.82 -3.61 0.68
N LEU A 23 8.72 -3.82 2.00
CA LEU A 23 7.89 -2.98 2.86
C LEU A 23 8.39 -1.54 2.87
N LEU A 24 9.71 -1.34 2.93
CA LEU A 24 10.33 -0.01 2.90
C LEU A 24 10.03 0.69 1.56
N MET A 25 10.21 -0.01 0.44
CA MET A 25 9.92 0.52 -0.91
C MET A 25 8.45 0.94 -1.03
N ILE A 26 7.51 0.09 -0.60
CA ILE A 26 6.08 0.43 -0.64
C ILE A 26 5.78 1.62 0.28
N SER A 27 6.39 1.68 1.46
CA SER A 27 6.20 2.81 2.38
C SER A 27 6.80 4.12 1.86
N HIS A 28 7.85 4.05 1.03
CA HIS A 28 8.44 5.22 0.40
C HIS A 28 7.55 5.76 -0.73
N GLU A 29 6.96 4.87 -1.54
CA GLU A 29 6.00 5.25 -2.58
C GLU A 29 4.65 5.71 -2.02
N ILE A 30 4.19 5.05 -0.94
CA ILE A 30 2.91 5.32 -0.28
C ILE A 30 3.21 5.54 1.22
N PRO A 31 3.56 6.78 1.62
CA PRO A 31 3.96 7.12 2.99
C PRO A 31 2.96 6.67 4.06
N CYS A 32 1.67 6.71 3.72
CA CYS A 32 0.60 6.36 4.63
C CYS A 32 0.51 4.84 4.92
N ALA A 33 1.13 4.00 4.08
CA ALA A 33 1.17 2.55 4.28
C ALA A 33 2.09 2.12 5.45
N GLY A 34 3.10 2.92 5.79
CA GLY A 34 4.09 2.56 6.81
C GLY A 34 3.51 2.38 8.21
N GLU A 35 2.55 3.23 8.60
CA GLU A 35 1.84 3.12 9.88
C GLU A 35 0.90 1.91 9.89
N ASP A 36 0.22 1.67 8.78
CA ASP A 36 -0.68 0.52 8.63
C ASP A 36 0.09 -0.80 8.63
N PHE A 37 1.31 -0.87 8.09
CA PHE A 37 2.20 -2.03 8.20
C PHE A 37 2.56 -2.34 9.66
N ARG A 38 2.98 -1.31 10.42
CA ARG A 38 3.29 -1.48 11.86
C ARG A 38 2.07 -1.97 12.64
N THR A 39 0.89 -1.47 12.30
CA THR A 39 -0.36 -1.88 12.93
C THR A 39 -0.73 -3.32 12.57
N ALA A 40 -0.60 -3.71 11.31
CA ALA A 40 -0.87 -5.06 10.84
C ALA A 40 0.07 -6.10 11.50
N LEU A 41 1.36 -5.78 11.58
CA LEU A 41 2.37 -6.63 12.25
C LEU A 41 2.15 -6.71 13.78
N ARG A 42 1.57 -5.69 14.40
CA ARG A 42 1.21 -5.72 15.84
C ARG A 42 -0.04 -6.57 16.11
N ASN A 43 -1.03 -6.51 15.23
CA ASN A 43 -2.31 -7.21 15.40
C ASN A 43 -2.24 -8.69 14.97
N SER A 44 -1.34 -9.02 14.05
CA SER A 44 -1.08 -10.38 13.61
C SER A 44 0.41 -10.70 13.84
N PRO A 45 0.77 -11.57 14.79
CA PRO A 45 2.16 -11.92 15.10
C PRO A 45 2.86 -12.74 14.00
N GLY A 46 2.33 -12.76 12.78
CA GLY A 46 2.92 -13.43 11.62
C GLY A 46 3.57 -12.44 10.65
N PRO A 47 4.49 -12.92 9.80
CA PRO A 47 5.07 -12.09 8.76
C PRO A 47 4.00 -11.53 7.82
N LEU A 48 4.08 -10.24 7.51
CA LEU A 48 3.20 -9.63 6.51
C LEU A 48 3.58 -10.21 5.15
N THR A 49 2.62 -10.78 4.43
CA THR A 49 2.89 -11.23 3.06
C THR A 49 3.04 -10.03 2.14
N LEU A 50 3.78 -10.18 1.04
CA LEU A 50 3.91 -9.10 0.06
C LEU A 50 2.54 -8.69 -0.50
N ARG A 51 1.64 -9.66 -0.65
CA ARG A 51 0.25 -9.42 -1.06
C ARG A 51 -0.51 -8.56 -0.06
N ASP A 52 -0.40 -8.83 1.23
CA ASP A 52 -1.09 -8.07 2.27
C ASP A 52 -0.51 -6.66 2.42
N ALA A 53 0.81 -6.52 2.32
CA ALA A 53 1.49 -5.22 2.28
C ALA A 53 0.93 -4.35 1.14
N LYS A 54 0.87 -4.89 -0.08
CA LYS A 54 0.33 -4.15 -1.23
C LYS A 54 -1.14 -3.78 -1.04
N LYS A 55 -1.96 -4.67 -0.48
CA LYS A 55 -3.38 -4.38 -0.18
C LYS A 55 -3.54 -3.26 0.83
N ILE A 56 -2.75 -3.28 1.90
CA ILE A 56 -2.74 -2.24 2.92
C ILE A 56 -2.35 -0.90 2.28
N ALA A 57 -1.29 -0.89 1.49
CA ALA A 57 -0.82 0.32 0.82
C ALA A 57 -1.85 0.88 -0.17
N ALA A 58 -2.47 0.02 -0.99
CA ALA A 58 -3.51 0.43 -1.93
C ALA A 58 -4.70 1.07 -1.21
N LYS A 59 -5.21 0.42 -0.15
CA LYS A 59 -6.34 0.91 0.64
C LYS A 59 -6.05 2.28 1.25
N CYS A 60 -4.83 2.45 1.78
CA CYS A 60 -4.42 3.72 2.35
C CYS A 60 -4.32 4.82 1.29
N ASN A 61 -3.69 4.53 0.14
CA ASN A 61 -3.56 5.47 -0.96
C ASN A 61 -4.92 5.92 -1.53
N GLU A 62 -5.87 4.99 -1.67
CA GLU A 62 -7.24 5.33 -2.09
C GLU A 62 -7.92 6.28 -1.11
N LYS A 63 -7.83 6.00 0.20
CA LYS A 63 -8.37 6.89 1.24
C LYS A 63 -7.73 8.27 1.19
N TYR A 64 -6.40 8.34 1.00
CA TYR A 64 -5.67 9.60 0.88
C TYR A 64 -6.12 10.41 -0.34
N LYS A 65 -6.29 9.76 -1.50
CA LYS A 65 -6.83 10.40 -2.71
C LYS A 65 -8.24 10.93 -2.51
N GLN A 66 -9.11 10.15 -1.86
CA GLN A 66 -10.48 10.57 -1.55
C GLN A 66 -10.50 11.78 -0.60
N LEU A 67 -9.66 11.77 0.45
CA LEU A 67 -9.52 12.91 1.36
C LEU A 67 -9.03 14.16 0.62
N ASN A 68 -8.01 14.02 -0.22
CA ASN A 68 -7.49 15.15 -0.99
C ASN A 68 -8.52 15.69 -1.98
N ALA A 69 -9.31 14.83 -2.61
CA ALA A 69 -10.40 15.25 -3.47
C ALA A 69 -11.49 16.00 -2.69
N LEU A 70 -11.89 15.50 -1.50
CA LEU A 70 -12.83 16.19 -0.61
C LEU A 70 -12.30 17.56 -0.16
N ASN A 71 -11.04 17.64 0.23
CA ASN A 71 -10.38 18.88 0.64
C ASN A 71 -10.27 19.88 -0.52
N ALA A 72 -10.07 19.41 -1.75
CA ALA A 72 -10.03 20.25 -2.94
C ALA A 72 -11.42 20.80 -3.34
N MET A 73 -12.50 20.07 -3.06
CA MET A 73 -13.88 20.54 -3.29
C MET A 73 -14.38 21.49 -2.20
N SER A 74 -13.75 21.50 -1.02
CA SER A 74 -14.10 22.37 0.11
C SER A 74 -13.41 23.74 0.07
N LYS A 75 -12.70 24.08 -1.01
CA LYS A 75 -11.93 25.32 -1.18
C LYS A 75 -12.49 26.14 -2.34
#